data_AF-A0A7S0W290-F1
#
_entry.id   AF-A0A7S0W290-F1
#
_cell.length_a   1.000
_cell.length_b   1.000
_cell.length_c   1.000
_cell.angle_alpha   90.00
_cell.angle_beta   90.00
_cell.angle_gamma   90.00
#
_symmetry.space_group_name_H-M   'P 1'
#
loop_
_entity.id
_entity.type
_entity.pdbx_description
1 polymer ?
#
loop_
_entity_poly.entity_id
_entity_poly.type
_entity_poly.pdbx_seq_one_letter_code
_entity_poly.pdbx_strand_id
1 'polypeptide(L)'
;MMAWRGEHERERGAFQSLELFCQSKMTEVLNNRSLHAAGDPNRFKTAVVCDMLGRLCTVAGSMGGVIERIRTELMRAVYVDFRDGASPFAMKPYFVAAQASAAESKDAARERDSLLNQLGERDEKIVLQKKIIRDLREESQTAKLDAAWTRTKQNNLEVQLLQRPTTRHGASEEADEEAQQHQEAVRKLTFDLKAVEKLLEGAQQRVRELEHDVEMANIRASAAEKEWRDASYGMDSLKKEIAMLHMEMGKTYKSMQRAESGGR
;
A
#
# COMPACT_ATOMS: atom_id res chain seq x y z
N MET A 1 -3.94 10.62 34.85
CA MET A 1 -2.74 11.48 35.02
C MET A 1 -3.04 12.83 35.67
N MET A 2 -4.11 13.57 35.33
CA MET A 2 -4.44 14.83 36.02
C MET A 2 -4.76 14.67 37.53
N ALA A 3 -5.40 13.56 37.92
CA ALA A 3 -5.68 13.25 39.32
C ALA A 3 -4.41 13.16 40.17
N TRP A 4 -3.34 12.57 39.63
CA TRP A 4 -2.06 12.44 40.32
C TRP A 4 -1.41 13.80 40.59
N ARG A 5 -1.41 14.73 39.64
CA ARG A 5 -0.81 16.06 39.83
C ARG A 5 -1.51 16.86 40.94
N GLY A 6 -2.84 16.82 41.00
CA GLY A 6 -3.62 17.52 42.02
C GLY A 6 -3.58 16.86 43.40
N GLU A 7 -3.41 15.54 43.48
CA GLU A 7 -3.14 14.82 44.73
C GLU A 7 -1.71 15.09 45.23
N HIS A 8 -0.75 15.08 44.32
CA HIS A 8 0.66 15.32 44.58
C HIS A 8 0.97 16.76 45.04
N GLU A 9 0.30 17.77 44.46
CA GLU A 9 0.42 19.16 44.93
C GLU A 9 -0.20 19.36 46.32
N ARG A 10 -1.25 18.62 46.66
CA ARG A 10 -1.84 18.61 48.02
C ARG A 10 -0.93 17.92 49.03
N GLU A 11 -0.36 16.78 48.67
CA GLU A 11 0.55 16.03 49.52
C GLU A 11 1.82 16.81 49.85
N ARG A 12 2.31 17.68 48.96
CA ARG A 12 3.47 18.54 49.24
C ARG A 12 3.33 19.29 50.57
N GLY A 13 2.14 19.80 50.88
CA GLY A 13 1.89 20.55 52.12
C GLY A 13 1.99 19.71 53.39
N ALA A 14 1.98 18.38 53.28
CA ALA A 14 2.10 17.45 54.40
C ALA A 14 3.56 17.10 54.75
N PHE A 15 4.53 17.48 53.91
CA PHE A 15 5.95 17.20 54.15
C PHE A 15 6.63 18.40 54.82
N GLN A 16 7.53 18.10 55.75
CA GLN A 16 8.30 19.12 56.50
C GLN A 16 9.30 19.88 55.61
N SER A 17 9.75 19.26 54.51
CA SER A 17 10.72 19.86 53.59
C SER A 17 10.51 19.38 52.15
N LEU A 18 10.96 20.18 51.18
CA LEU A 18 10.83 19.83 49.75
C LEU A 18 11.75 18.68 49.35
N GLU A 19 12.90 18.56 50.01
CA GLU A 19 13.87 17.49 49.83
C GLU A 19 13.27 16.15 50.25
N LEU A 20 12.66 16.08 51.44
CA LEU A 20 11.97 14.88 51.92
C LEU A 20 10.82 14.48 51.00
N PHE A 21 10.08 15.46 50.48
CA PHE A 21 9.03 15.22 49.49
C PHE A 21 9.60 14.62 48.19
N CYS A 22 10.64 15.23 47.62
CA CYS A 22 11.27 14.75 46.39
C CYS A 22 11.86 13.35 46.57
N GLN A 23 12.53 13.10 47.70
CA GLN A 23 13.08 11.80 48.05
C GLN A 23 11.97 10.74 48.18
N SER A 24 10.89 11.06 48.90
CA SER A 24 9.75 10.16 49.10
C SER A 24 9.14 9.77 47.75
N LYS A 25 8.93 10.74 46.85
CA LYS A 25 8.32 10.51 45.54
C LYS A 25 9.22 9.77 44.57
N MET A 26 10.52 10.08 44.53
CA MET A 26 11.46 9.28 43.74
C MET A 26 11.52 7.83 44.26
N THR A 27 11.52 7.64 45.59
CA THR A 27 11.53 6.30 46.21
C THR A 27 10.23 5.53 45.93
N GLU A 28 9.07 6.18 45.99
CA GLU A 28 7.78 5.61 45.66
C GLU A 28 7.78 5.06 44.22
N VAL A 29 8.25 5.88 43.27
CA VAL A 29 8.35 5.51 41.85
C VAL A 29 9.37 4.40 41.61
N LEU A 30 10.50 4.43 42.33
CA LEU A 30 11.54 3.39 42.29
C LEU A 30 11.08 2.06 42.91
N ASN A 31 10.17 2.07 43.88
CA ASN A 31 9.70 0.85 44.54
C ASN A 31 8.39 0.31 43.95
N ASN A 32 7.72 1.07 43.10
CA ASN A 32 6.45 0.66 42.51
C ASN A 32 6.64 -0.45 41.45
N ARG A 33 6.46 -1.70 41.88
CA ARG A 33 6.58 -2.91 41.06
C ARG A 33 5.67 -2.93 39.83
N SER A 34 4.47 -2.32 39.90
CA SER A 34 3.55 -2.26 38.75
C SER A 34 4.11 -1.44 37.59
N LEU A 35 4.99 -0.49 37.89
CA LEU A 35 5.66 0.34 36.89
C LEU A 35 7.00 -0.27 36.44
N HIS A 36 7.41 -1.43 37.00
CA HIS A 36 8.63 -2.19 36.66
C HIS A 36 8.35 -3.42 35.79
N ALA A 37 7.25 -3.42 35.02
CA ALA A 37 7.05 -4.44 34.00
C ALA A 37 8.30 -4.49 33.10
N ALA A 38 8.97 -5.65 33.11
CA ALA A 38 10.29 -5.99 32.58
C ALA A 38 10.93 -5.00 31.59
N GLY A 39 12.04 -4.37 32.01
CA GLY A 39 13.10 -3.86 31.12
C GLY A 39 12.86 -2.53 30.40
N ASP A 40 11.62 -2.06 30.26
CA ASP A 40 11.33 -0.89 29.43
C ASP A 40 11.25 0.44 30.22
N PRO A 41 11.77 1.54 29.65
CA PRO A 41 11.60 2.87 30.22
C PRO A 41 10.11 3.25 30.28
N ASN A 42 9.67 3.78 31.43
CA ASN A 42 8.27 4.09 31.68
C ASN A 42 8.02 5.61 31.66
N ARG A 43 7.08 6.06 30.80
CA ARG A 43 6.74 7.49 30.64
C ARG A 43 6.43 8.19 31.95
N PHE A 44 5.62 7.56 32.80
CA PHE A 44 5.19 8.16 34.05
C PHE A 44 6.37 8.29 35.02
N LYS A 45 7.19 7.24 35.17
CA LYS A 45 8.41 7.30 36.00
C LYS A 45 9.34 8.43 35.56
N THR A 46 9.63 8.50 34.26
CA THR A 46 10.49 9.53 33.68
C THR A 46 9.96 10.93 33.98
N ALA A 47 8.64 11.15 33.83
CA ALA A 47 8.02 12.44 34.13
C ALA A 47 8.13 12.82 35.61
N VAL A 48 7.89 11.88 36.54
CA VAL A 48 8.04 12.13 37.99
C VAL A 48 9.49 12.48 38.34
N VAL A 49 10.47 11.72 37.84
CA VAL A 49 11.89 11.99 38.12
C VAL A 49 12.29 13.37 37.58
N CYS A 50 11.89 13.72 36.35
CA CYS A 50 12.15 15.04 35.79
C CYS A 50 11.48 16.18 36.58
N ASP A 51 10.24 15.99 37.06
CA ASP A 51 9.54 16.98 37.88
C ASP A 51 10.25 17.18 39.23
N MET A 52 10.70 16.10 39.86
CA MET A 52 11.39 16.15 41.15
C MET A 52 12.77 16.79 41.01
N LEU A 53 13.51 16.50 39.93
CA LEU A 53 14.77 17.20 39.62
C LEU A 53 14.56 18.71 39.46
N GLY A 54 13.46 19.13 38.81
CA GLY A 54 13.08 20.53 38.72
C GLY A 54 12.87 21.19 40.08
N ARG A 55 12.19 20.50 41.00
CA ARG A 55 11.95 20.98 42.36
C ARG A 55 13.22 21.00 43.22
N LEU A 56 14.13 20.04 43.06
CA LEU A 56 15.39 20.02 43.78
C LEU A 56 16.31 21.20 43.42
N CYS A 57 16.20 21.73 42.20
CA CYS A 57 16.94 22.93 41.79
C CYS A 57 16.65 24.13 42.71
N THR A 58 15.42 24.25 43.24
CA THR A 58 15.01 25.42 44.04
C THR A 58 15.51 25.38 45.48
N VAL A 59 15.95 24.21 45.96
CA VAL A 59 16.45 24.00 47.33
C VAL A 59 17.95 23.74 47.41
N ALA A 60 18.63 23.63 46.27
CA ALA A 60 20.06 23.35 46.20
C ALA A 60 20.97 24.54 46.58
N GLY A 61 20.41 25.65 47.06
CA GLY A 61 21.17 26.83 47.50
C GLY A 61 22.09 27.38 46.40
N SER A 62 23.38 27.51 46.71
CA SER A 62 24.39 28.05 45.80
C SER A 62 24.61 27.22 44.53
N MET A 63 24.22 25.94 44.54
CA MET A 63 24.34 25.04 43.39
C MET A 63 23.11 25.03 42.48
N GLY A 64 22.04 25.76 42.84
CA GLY A 64 20.75 25.75 42.12
C GLY A 64 20.88 25.98 40.62
N GLY A 65 21.66 26.98 40.20
CA GLY A 65 21.87 27.28 38.78
C GLY A 65 22.63 26.18 38.00
N VAL A 66 23.56 25.49 38.65
CA VAL A 66 24.29 24.36 38.04
C VAL A 66 23.35 23.17 37.84
N ILE A 67 22.57 22.84 38.87
CA ILE A 67 21.60 21.72 38.82
C ILE A 67 20.49 22.02 37.82
N GLU A 68 20.03 23.27 37.73
CA GLU A 68 19.06 23.70 36.73
C GLU A 68 19.58 23.51 35.30
N ARG A 69 20.84 23.86 35.04
CA ARG A 69 21.45 23.64 33.72
C ARG A 69 21.55 22.15 33.38
N ILE A 70 21.98 21.32 34.34
CA ILE A 70 22.03 19.86 34.16
C ILE A 70 20.64 19.30 33.90
N ARG A 71 19.62 19.73 34.65
CA ARG A 71 18.22 19.34 34.46
C ARG A 71 17.76 19.66 33.05
N THR A 72 17.98 20.87 32.58
CA THR A 72 17.52 21.31 31.24
C THR A 72 18.13 20.45 30.13
N GLU A 73 19.44 20.18 30.19
CA GLU A 73 20.09 19.31 29.20
C GLU A 73 19.60 17.85 29.30
N LEU A 74 19.37 17.34 30.50
CA LEU A 74 18.79 16.01 30.70
C LEU A 74 17.37 15.92 30.11
N MET A 75 16.55 16.95 30.30
CA MET A 75 15.21 16.99 29.72
C MET A 75 15.25 17.09 28.19
N ARG A 76 16.17 17.87 27.62
CA ARG A 76 16.40 17.91 26.16
C ARG A 76 16.81 16.57 25.59
N ALA A 77 17.61 15.79 26.32
CA ALA A 77 18.02 14.45 25.88
C ALA A 77 16.89 13.40 25.97
N VAL A 78 15.94 13.59 26.89
CA VAL A 78 14.88 12.61 27.16
C VAL A 78 13.62 12.85 26.32
N TYR A 79 13.27 14.11 26.03
CA TYR A 79 12.02 14.49 25.37
C TYR A 79 12.26 14.94 23.92
N VAL A 80 11.37 14.51 23.01
CA VAL A 80 11.46 14.86 21.58
C VAL A 80 11.23 16.35 21.35
N ASP A 81 10.19 16.89 22.00
CA ASP A 81 9.76 18.28 21.87
C ASP A 81 9.92 19.00 23.22
N PHE A 82 11.15 19.14 23.68
CA PHE A 82 11.43 19.85 24.93
C PHE A 82 10.95 21.31 24.81
N ARG A 83 10.11 21.73 25.76
CA ARG A 83 9.61 23.10 25.88
C ARG A 83 9.96 23.62 27.26
N ASP A 84 10.65 24.77 27.29
CA ASP A 84 11.05 25.37 28.56
C ASP A 84 9.82 25.79 29.38
N GLY A 85 9.86 25.55 30.69
CA GLY A 85 8.73 25.76 31.60
C GLY A 85 7.54 24.81 31.43
N ALA A 86 7.55 23.89 30.44
CA ALA A 86 6.48 22.91 30.29
C ALA A 86 6.59 21.77 31.30
N SER A 87 5.45 21.24 31.76
CA SER A 87 5.45 20.11 32.68
C SER A 87 5.97 18.84 31.99
N PRO A 88 6.87 18.06 32.61
CA PRO A 88 7.36 16.79 32.07
C PRO A 88 6.24 15.82 31.67
N PHE A 89 5.11 15.84 32.39
CA PHE A 89 3.94 15.01 32.11
C PHE A 89 3.24 15.34 30.78
N ALA A 90 3.35 16.60 30.33
CA ALA A 90 2.78 17.09 29.08
C ALA A 90 3.71 16.87 27.87
N MET A 91 4.95 16.46 28.11
CA MET A 91 5.94 16.21 27.06
C MET A 91 6.01 14.71 26.72
N LYS A 92 6.45 14.40 25.50
CA LYS A 92 6.58 13.03 24.98
C LYS A 92 8.04 12.58 25.03
N PRO A 93 8.40 11.58 25.85
CA PRO A 93 9.75 11.04 25.86
C PRO A 93 10.12 10.35 24.54
N TYR A 94 11.40 10.35 24.19
CA TYR A 94 11.93 9.77 22.96
C TYR A 94 11.56 8.29 22.81
N PHE A 95 11.71 7.48 23.86
CA PHE A 95 11.40 6.05 23.80
C PHE A 95 9.93 5.75 23.47
N VAL A 96 8.99 6.62 23.87
CA VAL A 96 7.57 6.49 23.51
C VAL A 96 7.36 6.83 22.04
N ALA A 97 8.05 7.86 21.54
CA ALA A 97 7.99 8.22 20.12
C ALA A 97 8.63 7.15 19.23
N ALA A 98 9.78 6.60 19.65
CA ALA A 98 10.46 5.51 18.96
C ALA A 98 9.61 4.24 18.89
N GLN A 99 8.94 3.85 19.99
CA GLN A 99 8.02 2.72 19.99
C GLN A 99 6.83 2.92 19.04
N ALA A 100 6.22 4.11 19.05
CA ALA A 100 5.12 4.44 18.13
C ALA A 100 5.57 4.37 16.66
N SER A 101 6.73 4.97 16.35
CA SER A 101 7.30 4.95 15.00
C SER A 101 7.66 3.54 14.52
N ALA A 102 8.19 2.68 15.42
CA ALA A 102 8.47 1.29 15.09
C ALA A 102 7.18 0.48 14.81
N ALA A 103 6.10 0.75 15.54
CA ALA A 103 4.80 0.14 15.30
C ALA A 103 4.23 0.59 13.93
N GLU A 104 4.25 1.89 13.66
CA GLU A 104 3.83 2.46 12.37
C GLU A 104 4.62 1.87 11.20
N SER A 105 5.95 1.74 11.35
CA SER A 105 6.79 1.11 10.33
C SER A 105 6.43 -0.37 10.08
N LYS A 106 6.03 -1.10 11.12
CA LYS A 106 5.62 -2.50 11.00
C LYS A 106 4.27 -2.63 10.29
N ASP A 107 3.34 -1.74 10.58
CA ASP A 107 2.02 -1.73 9.94
C ASP A 107 2.13 -1.31 8.47
N ALA A 108 2.96 -0.30 8.15
CA ALA A 108 3.28 0.06 6.77
C ALA A 108 3.92 -1.09 5.99
N ALA A 109 4.81 -1.87 6.61
CA ALA A 109 5.41 -3.05 5.98
C ALA A 109 4.36 -4.14 5.66
N ARG A 110 3.43 -4.38 6.58
CA ARG A 110 2.32 -5.33 6.39
C ARG A 110 1.39 -4.89 5.26
N GLU A 111 1.06 -3.60 5.20
CA GLU A 111 0.23 -3.04 4.14
C GLU A 111 0.90 -3.19 2.77
N ARG A 112 2.20 -2.88 2.67
CA ARG A 112 2.98 -3.07 1.45
C ARG A 112 2.93 -4.54 0.98
N ASP A 113 3.16 -5.49 1.88
CA ASP A 113 3.18 -6.91 1.53
C ASP A 113 1.79 -7.39 1.07
N SER A 114 0.70 -6.88 1.69
CA SER A 114 -0.68 -7.12 1.23
C SER A 114 -0.93 -6.59 -0.18
N LEU A 115 -0.48 -5.37 -0.48
CA LEU A 115 -0.64 -4.77 -1.81
C LEU A 115 0.17 -5.51 -2.88
N LEU A 116 1.38 -5.97 -2.55
CA LEU A 116 2.19 -6.79 -3.46
C LEU A 116 1.51 -8.11 -3.80
N ASN A 117 0.90 -8.78 -2.82
CA ASN A 117 0.13 -10.00 -3.07
C ASN A 117 -1.07 -9.73 -3.99
N GLN A 118 -1.82 -8.64 -3.77
CA GLN A 118 -2.95 -8.26 -4.64
C GLN A 118 -2.51 -7.93 -6.07
N LEU A 119 -1.33 -7.32 -6.25
CA LEU A 119 -0.77 -7.07 -7.58
C LEU A 119 -0.41 -8.39 -8.27
N GLY A 120 0.23 -9.32 -7.56
CA GLY A 120 0.52 -10.66 -8.09
C GLY A 120 -0.72 -11.40 -8.57
N GLU A 121 -1.80 -11.42 -7.75
CA GLU A 121 -3.07 -12.04 -8.15
C GLU A 121 -3.71 -11.38 -9.39
N ARG A 122 -3.56 -10.06 -9.53
CA ARG A 122 -4.06 -9.33 -10.71
C ARG A 122 -3.23 -9.64 -11.95
N ASP A 123 -1.91 -9.73 -11.83
CA ASP A 123 -1.03 -10.09 -12.94
C ASP A 123 -1.32 -11.51 -13.45
N GLU A 124 -1.52 -12.46 -12.54
CA GLU A 124 -1.93 -13.83 -12.90
C GLU A 124 -3.26 -13.85 -13.67
N LYS A 125 -4.25 -13.05 -13.24
CA LYS A 125 -5.53 -12.90 -13.95
C LYS A 125 -5.35 -12.30 -15.34
N ILE A 126 -4.49 -11.28 -15.48
CA ILE A 126 -4.20 -10.67 -16.79
C ILE A 126 -3.53 -11.67 -17.71
N VAL A 127 -2.58 -12.47 -17.21
CA VAL A 127 -1.93 -13.54 -18.00
C VAL A 127 -2.95 -14.56 -18.48
N LEU A 128 -3.87 -14.99 -17.59
CA LEU A 128 -4.94 -15.92 -17.94
C LEU A 128 -5.89 -15.32 -18.99
N GLN A 129 -6.31 -14.06 -18.82
CA GLN A 129 -7.16 -13.37 -19.79
C GLN A 129 -6.49 -13.25 -21.15
N LYS A 130 -5.20 -12.88 -21.21
CA LYS A 130 -4.43 -12.83 -22.45
C LYS A 130 -4.35 -14.18 -23.15
N LYS A 131 -4.21 -15.28 -22.39
CA LYS A 131 -4.26 -16.63 -22.94
C LYS A 131 -5.63 -16.93 -23.55
N ILE A 132 -6.71 -16.69 -22.81
CA ILE A 132 -8.09 -16.91 -23.31
C ILE A 132 -8.36 -16.11 -24.59
N ILE A 133 -7.92 -14.84 -24.65
CA ILE A 133 -8.07 -14.01 -25.86
C ILE A 133 -7.33 -14.63 -27.05
N ARG A 134 -6.13 -15.16 -26.84
CA ARG A 134 -5.37 -15.84 -27.91
C ARG A 134 -6.12 -17.07 -28.42
N ASP A 135 -6.54 -17.94 -27.50
CA ASP A 135 -7.26 -19.18 -27.82
C ASP A 135 -8.56 -18.86 -28.60
N LEU A 136 -9.34 -17.87 -28.15
CA LEU A 136 -10.55 -17.42 -28.85
C LEU A 136 -10.28 -16.82 -30.24
N ARG A 137 -9.15 -16.14 -30.44
CA ARG A 137 -8.76 -15.61 -31.75
C ARG A 137 -8.40 -16.74 -32.72
N GLU A 138 -7.70 -17.77 -32.23
CA GLU A 138 -7.36 -18.97 -33.01
C GLU A 138 -8.62 -19.76 -33.40
N GLU A 139 -9.54 -19.98 -32.45
CA GLU A 139 -10.85 -20.59 -32.70
C GLU A 139 -11.67 -19.78 -33.72
N SER A 140 -11.72 -18.44 -33.57
CA SER A 140 -12.42 -17.56 -34.50
C SER A 140 -11.85 -17.63 -35.92
N GLN A 141 -10.51 -17.71 -36.05
CA GLN A 141 -9.87 -17.82 -37.36
C GLN A 141 -10.17 -19.17 -38.03
N THR A 142 -10.18 -20.24 -37.24
CA THR A 142 -10.54 -21.59 -37.72
C THR A 142 -11.99 -21.62 -38.19
N ALA A 143 -12.92 -21.10 -37.39
CA ALA A 143 -14.34 -21.00 -37.75
C ALA A 143 -14.57 -20.16 -39.03
N LYS A 144 -13.79 -19.10 -39.27
CA LYS A 144 -13.85 -18.32 -40.51
C LYS A 144 -13.43 -19.15 -41.73
N LEU A 145 -12.39 -19.96 -41.61
CA LEU A 145 -11.93 -20.85 -42.69
C LEU A 145 -12.96 -21.94 -42.97
N ASP A 146 -13.55 -22.54 -41.93
CA ASP A 146 -14.60 -23.55 -42.07
C ASP A 146 -15.86 -22.97 -42.74
N ALA A 147 -16.28 -21.77 -42.34
CA ALA A 147 -17.40 -21.07 -42.97
C ALA A 147 -17.12 -20.76 -44.46
N ALA A 148 -15.90 -20.31 -44.79
CA ALA A 148 -15.49 -20.04 -46.17
C ALA A 148 -15.46 -21.33 -47.03
N TRP A 149 -14.96 -22.43 -46.47
CA TRP A 149 -14.97 -23.73 -47.13
C TRP A 149 -16.41 -24.22 -47.38
N THR A 150 -17.28 -24.08 -46.38
CA THR A 150 -18.70 -24.48 -46.45
C THR A 150 -19.44 -23.64 -47.50
N ARG A 151 -19.19 -22.33 -47.55
CA ARG A 151 -19.74 -21.43 -48.57
C ARG A 151 -19.28 -21.80 -49.99
N THR A 152 -18.02 -22.19 -50.15
CA THR A 152 -17.48 -22.66 -51.44
C THR A 152 -18.16 -23.95 -51.88
N LYS A 153 -18.34 -24.91 -50.96
CA LYS A 153 -19.05 -26.16 -51.22
C LYS A 153 -20.52 -25.91 -51.60
N GLN A 154 -21.20 -25.01 -50.91
CA GLN A 154 -22.56 -24.60 -51.23
C GLN A 154 -22.65 -24.00 -52.64
N ASN A 155 -21.77 -23.03 -52.97
CA ASN A 155 -21.74 -22.43 -54.31
C ASN A 155 -21.51 -23.48 -55.41
N ASN A 156 -20.62 -24.46 -55.19
CA ASN A 156 -20.38 -25.52 -56.16
C ASN A 156 -21.63 -26.38 -56.41
N LEU A 157 -22.37 -26.73 -55.35
CA LEU A 157 -23.63 -27.47 -55.46
C LEU A 157 -24.73 -26.66 -56.15
N GLU A 158 -24.84 -25.35 -55.84
CA GLU A 158 -25.78 -24.45 -56.51
C GLU A 158 -25.46 -24.30 -58.00
N VAL A 159 -24.19 -24.19 -58.37
CA VAL A 159 -23.74 -24.18 -59.77
C VAL A 159 -24.06 -25.50 -60.47
N GLN A 160 -23.86 -26.65 -59.82
CA GLN A 160 -24.23 -27.96 -60.37
C GLN A 160 -25.75 -28.08 -60.61
N LEU A 161 -26.57 -27.55 -59.69
CA LEU A 161 -28.02 -27.48 -59.86
C LEU A 161 -28.42 -26.56 -61.04
N LEU A 162 -27.73 -25.43 -61.23
CA LEU A 162 -27.98 -24.45 -62.30
C LEU A 162 -27.49 -24.90 -63.68
N GLN A 163 -26.39 -25.66 -63.77
CA GLN A 163 -25.81 -26.15 -65.02
C GLN A 163 -26.53 -27.38 -65.57
N ARG A 164 -27.53 -27.89 -64.86
CA ARG A 164 -28.27 -29.07 -65.28
C ARG A 164 -29.15 -28.75 -66.50
N PRO A 165 -28.98 -29.45 -67.64
CA PRO A 165 -29.69 -29.10 -68.86
C PRO A 165 -31.20 -29.32 -68.70
N THR A 166 -31.98 -28.27 -68.91
CA THR A 166 -33.46 -28.27 -68.91
C THR A 166 -34.09 -28.96 -70.12
N THR A 167 -33.31 -29.64 -70.96
CA THR A 167 -33.79 -30.29 -72.18
C THR A 167 -34.22 -31.73 -71.94
N ARG A 168 -35.52 -31.86 -71.61
CA ARG A 168 -36.51 -32.78 -72.21
C ARG A 168 -35.97 -34.02 -72.95
N HIS A 169 -36.08 -35.19 -72.30
CA HIS A 169 -36.91 -36.35 -72.69
C HIS A 169 -36.39 -37.61 -71.95
N GLY A 170 -37.12 -38.01 -70.89
CA GLY A 170 -36.76 -39.14 -70.02
C GLY A 170 -35.86 -38.73 -68.86
N ALA A 171 -36.34 -37.89 -67.95
CA ALA A 171 -35.66 -37.70 -66.66
C ALA A 171 -35.80 -39.00 -65.87
N SER A 172 -34.69 -39.69 -65.62
CA SER A 172 -34.61 -40.83 -64.71
C SER A 172 -35.06 -40.39 -63.31
N GLU A 173 -35.88 -41.18 -62.61
CA GLU A 173 -36.25 -40.94 -61.20
C GLU A 173 -34.99 -40.73 -60.33
N GLU A 174 -33.88 -41.41 -60.65
CA GLU A 174 -32.57 -41.22 -60.00
C GLU A 174 -32.06 -39.78 -60.08
N ALA A 175 -32.33 -39.09 -61.19
CA ALA A 175 -31.85 -37.73 -61.39
C ALA A 175 -32.69 -36.75 -60.55
N ASP A 176 -33.99 -37.00 -60.35
CA ASP A 176 -34.83 -36.17 -59.48
C ASP A 176 -34.54 -36.45 -58.00
N GLU A 177 -34.22 -37.70 -57.64
CA GLU A 177 -33.74 -38.06 -56.30
C GLU A 177 -32.40 -37.38 -55.97
N GLU A 178 -31.42 -37.40 -56.89
CA GLU A 178 -30.16 -36.66 -56.71
C GLU A 178 -30.38 -35.15 -56.58
N ALA A 179 -31.35 -34.58 -57.31
CA ALA A 179 -31.69 -33.16 -57.19
C ALA A 179 -32.22 -32.83 -55.78
N GLN A 180 -33.13 -33.66 -55.27
CA GLN A 180 -33.67 -33.51 -53.92
C GLN A 180 -32.58 -33.67 -52.86
N GLN A 181 -31.69 -34.65 -52.99
CA GLN A 181 -30.56 -34.84 -52.07
C GLN A 181 -29.62 -33.63 -52.07
N HIS A 182 -29.29 -33.07 -53.23
CA HIS A 182 -28.49 -31.86 -53.32
C HIS A 182 -29.20 -30.64 -52.73
N GLN A 183 -30.51 -30.53 -52.92
CA GLN A 183 -31.32 -29.43 -52.37
C GLN A 183 -31.43 -29.51 -50.83
N GLU A 184 -31.60 -30.71 -50.27
CA GLU A 184 -31.54 -30.94 -48.83
C GLU A 184 -30.14 -30.67 -48.26
N ALA A 185 -29.09 -31.10 -48.96
CA ALA A 185 -27.71 -30.81 -48.56
C ALA A 185 -27.43 -29.31 -48.54
N VAL A 186 -27.90 -28.54 -49.53
CA VAL A 186 -27.79 -27.08 -49.56
C VAL A 186 -28.56 -26.45 -48.39
N ARG A 187 -29.79 -26.87 -48.11
CA ARG A 187 -30.56 -26.37 -46.96
C ARG A 187 -29.85 -26.63 -45.63
N LYS A 188 -29.33 -27.84 -45.45
CA LYS A 188 -28.58 -28.22 -44.25
C LYS A 188 -27.31 -27.38 -44.09
N LEU A 189 -26.50 -27.27 -45.15
CA LEU A 189 -25.29 -26.44 -45.13
C LEU A 189 -25.62 -24.96 -44.87
N THR A 190 -26.72 -24.44 -45.41
CA THR A 190 -27.16 -23.05 -45.15
C THR A 190 -27.53 -22.84 -43.68
N PHE A 191 -28.17 -23.83 -43.05
CA PHE A 191 -28.51 -23.79 -41.64
C PHE A 191 -27.24 -23.83 -40.76
N ASP A 192 -26.34 -24.77 -41.05
CA ASP A 192 -25.07 -24.94 -40.32
C ASP A 192 -24.20 -23.68 -40.43
N LEU A 193 -24.15 -23.04 -41.62
CA LEU A 193 -23.38 -21.83 -41.86
C LEU A 193 -23.93 -20.65 -41.04
N LYS A 194 -25.26 -20.49 -40.96
CA LYS A 194 -25.89 -19.47 -40.09
C LYS A 194 -25.61 -19.71 -38.61
N ALA A 195 -25.57 -20.98 -38.17
CA ALA A 195 -25.26 -21.32 -36.79
C ALA A 195 -23.80 -20.95 -36.44
N VAL A 196 -22.85 -21.26 -37.33
CA VAL A 196 -21.43 -20.91 -37.18
C VAL A 196 -21.23 -19.40 -37.23
N GLU A 197 -21.88 -18.67 -38.13
CA GLU A 197 -21.82 -17.20 -38.21
C GLU A 197 -22.27 -16.55 -36.89
N LYS A 198 -23.37 -17.04 -36.29
CA LYS A 198 -23.85 -16.54 -35.00
C LYS A 198 -22.87 -16.80 -33.85
N LEU A 199 -22.24 -17.98 -33.83
CA LEU A 199 -21.20 -18.31 -32.84
C LEU A 199 -19.97 -17.41 -33.02
N LEU A 200 -19.57 -17.15 -34.27
CA LEU A 200 -18.47 -16.28 -34.62
C LEU A 200 -18.72 -14.84 -34.16
N GLU A 201 -19.93 -14.30 -34.39
CA GLU A 201 -20.32 -12.98 -33.90
C GLU A 201 -20.26 -12.89 -32.38
N GLY A 202 -20.76 -13.90 -31.66
CA GLY A 202 -20.69 -13.98 -30.20
C GLY A 202 -19.25 -14.03 -29.68
N ALA A 203 -18.37 -14.80 -30.34
CA ALA A 203 -16.95 -14.86 -30.00
C ALA A 203 -16.25 -13.52 -30.25
N GLN A 204 -16.50 -12.87 -31.38
CA GLN A 204 -15.95 -11.55 -31.70
C GLN A 204 -16.40 -10.46 -30.72
N GLN A 205 -17.66 -10.51 -30.29
CA GLN A 205 -18.16 -9.61 -29.26
C GLN A 205 -17.40 -9.77 -27.94
N ARG A 206 -17.21 -11.02 -27.50
CA ARG A 206 -16.49 -11.33 -26.26
C ARG A 206 -15.01 -10.95 -26.33
N VAL A 207 -14.36 -11.09 -27.49
CA VAL A 207 -12.99 -10.62 -27.72
C VAL A 207 -12.91 -9.10 -27.56
N ARG A 208 -13.85 -8.34 -28.14
CA ARG A 208 -13.89 -6.87 -28.00
C ARG A 208 -14.07 -6.42 -26.54
N GLU A 209 -14.93 -7.11 -25.79
CA GLU A 209 -15.13 -6.83 -24.36
C GLU A 209 -13.86 -7.07 -23.54
N LEU A 210 -13.20 -8.21 -23.76
CA LEU A 210 -11.95 -8.52 -23.06
C LEU A 210 -10.78 -7.60 -23.46
N GLU A 211 -10.70 -7.18 -24.73
CA GLU A 211 -9.72 -6.19 -25.18
C GLU A 211 -9.91 -4.85 -24.48
N HIS A 212 -11.16 -4.40 -24.35
CA HIS A 212 -11.48 -3.18 -23.61
C HIS A 212 -11.11 -3.28 -22.13
N ASP A 213 -11.41 -4.41 -21.48
CA ASP A 213 -11.05 -4.63 -20.07
C ASP A 213 -9.53 -4.61 -19.86
N VAL A 214 -8.76 -5.22 -20.77
CA VAL A 214 -7.29 -5.19 -20.73
C VAL A 214 -6.76 -3.78 -20.96
N GLU A 215 -7.33 -3.01 -21.88
CA GLU A 215 -6.97 -1.62 -22.10
C GLU A 215 -7.22 -0.76 -20.86
N MET A 216 -8.40 -0.89 -20.25
CA MET A 216 -8.74 -0.20 -19.00
C MET A 216 -7.83 -0.60 -17.84
N ALA A 217 -7.44 -1.87 -17.75
CA ALA A 217 -6.48 -2.35 -16.77
C ALA A 217 -5.08 -1.72 -16.99
N ASN A 218 -4.61 -1.64 -18.24
CA ASN A 218 -3.34 -1.00 -18.58
C ASN A 218 -3.33 0.49 -18.25
N ILE A 219 -4.42 1.21 -18.55
CA ILE A 219 -4.55 2.64 -18.19
C ILE A 219 -4.45 2.82 -16.68
N ARG A 220 -5.15 1.99 -15.89
CA ARG A 220 -5.09 2.03 -14.42
C ARG A 220 -3.70 1.69 -13.90
N ALA A 221 -3.03 0.69 -14.47
CA ALA A 221 -1.66 0.33 -14.10
C ALA A 221 -0.68 1.47 -14.38
N SER A 222 -0.79 2.13 -15.54
CA SER A 222 0.04 3.29 -15.90
C SER A 222 -0.20 4.49 -14.98
N ALA A 223 -1.44 4.75 -14.60
CA ALA A 223 -1.78 5.80 -13.64
C ALA A 223 -1.16 5.51 -12.26
N ALA A 224 -1.31 4.27 -11.76
CA ALA A 224 -0.72 3.85 -10.50
C ALA A 224 0.82 3.92 -10.51
N GLU A 225 1.46 3.55 -11.63
CA GLU A 225 2.91 3.65 -11.79
C GLU A 225 3.38 5.12 -11.75
N LYS A 226 2.64 6.03 -12.38
CA LYS A 226 2.93 7.46 -12.33
C LYS A 226 2.83 8.00 -10.89
N GLU A 227 1.74 7.69 -10.18
CA GLU A 227 1.57 8.09 -8.77
C GLU A 227 2.69 7.57 -7.88
N TRP A 228 3.10 6.31 -8.08
CA TRP A 228 4.21 5.73 -7.34
C TRP A 228 5.54 6.42 -7.63
N ARG A 229 5.84 6.76 -8.89
CA ARG A 229 7.04 7.52 -9.25
C ARG A 229 7.02 8.91 -8.61
N ASP A 230 5.90 9.62 -8.68
CA ASP A 230 5.76 10.96 -8.11
C ASP A 230 5.97 10.92 -6.57
N ALA A 231 5.39 9.93 -5.89
CA ALA A 231 5.60 9.71 -4.45
C ALA A 231 7.07 9.37 -4.12
N SER A 232 7.72 8.54 -4.94
CA SER A 232 9.14 8.17 -4.78
C SER A 232 10.06 9.39 -4.90
N TYR A 233 9.84 10.25 -5.91
CA TYR A 233 10.58 11.50 -6.06
C TYR A 233 10.39 12.44 -4.86
N GLY A 234 9.16 12.54 -4.34
CA GLY A 234 8.88 13.31 -3.12
C GLY A 234 9.66 12.78 -1.91
N MET A 235 9.69 11.45 -1.73
CA MET A 235 10.43 10.83 -0.63
C MET A 235 11.95 11.03 -0.76
N ASP A 236 12.51 10.94 -1.96
CA ASP A 236 13.93 11.18 -2.19
C ASP A 236 14.31 12.66 -1.99
N SER A 237 13.41 13.60 -2.29
CA SER A 237 13.59 15.01 -1.94
C SER A 237 13.66 15.20 -0.43
N LEU A 238 12.72 14.61 0.32
CA LEU A 238 12.70 14.67 1.78
C LEU A 238 13.97 14.05 2.39
N LYS A 239 14.44 12.91 1.86
CA LYS A 239 15.71 12.29 2.31
C LYS A 239 16.91 13.22 2.10
N LYS A 240 16.97 13.93 0.97
CA LYS A 240 18.02 14.92 0.71
C LYS A 240 17.94 16.08 1.70
N GLU A 241 16.74 16.59 1.97
CA GLU A 241 16.52 17.67 2.94
C GLU A 241 16.96 17.27 4.36
N ILE A 242 16.58 16.09 4.82
CA ILE A 242 17.02 15.53 6.11
C ILE A 242 18.54 15.38 6.16
N ALA A 243 19.17 14.89 5.08
CA ALA A 243 20.62 14.76 5.01
C ALA A 243 21.34 16.12 5.08
N MET A 244 20.79 17.16 4.43
CA MET A 244 21.32 18.53 4.51
C MET A 244 21.19 19.08 5.93
N LEU A 245 20.04 18.93 6.58
CA LEU A 245 19.81 19.35 7.97
C LEU A 245 20.78 18.65 8.94
N HIS A 246 21.01 17.34 8.76
CA HIS A 246 22.02 16.62 9.55
C HIS A 246 23.44 17.17 9.34
N MET A 247 23.81 17.52 8.10
CA MET A 247 25.11 18.14 7.82
C MET A 247 25.24 19.53 8.46
N GLU A 248 24.18 20.35 8.42
CA GLU A 248 24.15 21.67 9.04
C GLU A 248 24.28 21.58 10.56
N MET A 249 23.50 20.70 11.20
CA MET A 249 23.61 20.44 12.63
C MET A 249 25.01 19.96 13.04
N GLY A 250 25.65 19.12 12.22
CA GLY A 250 27.02 18.68 12.44
C GLY A 250 28.05 19.82 12.35
N LYS A 251 27.84 20.79 11.47
CA LYS A 251 28.70 21.99 11.34
C LYS A 251 28.53 22.92 12.54
N THR A 252 27.29 23.21 12.95
CA THR A 252 27.01 24.04 14.13
C THR A 252 27.58 23.41 15.39
N TYR A 253 27.40 22.10 15.59
CA TYR A 253 27.99 21.39 16.73
C TYR A 253 29.53 21.51 16.77
N LYS A 254 30.21 21.29 15.64
CA LYS A 254 31.68 21.47 15.55
C LYS A 254 32.12 22.91 15.80
N SER A 255 31.34 23.89 15.37
CA SER A 255 31.64 25.31 15.62
C SER A 255 31.53 25.68 17.10
N MET A 256 30.54 25.13 17.81
CA MET A 256 30.40 25.29 19.26
C MET A 256 31.58 24.68 20.02
N GLN A 257 32.00 23.46 19.66
CA GLN A 257 33.16 22.82 20.28
C GLN A 257 34.47 23.61 20.08
N ARG A 258 34.64 24.27 18.93
CA ARG A 258 35.80 25.13 18.65
C ARG A 258 35.76 26.42 19.47
N ALA A 259 34.58 27.02 19.63
CA ALA A 259 34.41 28.21 20.47
C ALA A 259 34.71 27.92 21.96
N GLU A 260 34.31 26.75 22.45
CA GLU A 260 34.59 26.32 23.83
C GLU A 260 36.07 25.97 24.07
N SER A 261 36.80 25.53 23.04
CA SER A 261 38.22 25.17 23.15
C SER A 261 39.19 26.33 22.90
N GLY A 262 38.75 27.41 22.23
CA GLY A 262 39.56 28.61 21.96
C GLY A 262 39.50 29.72 23.02
N GLY A 263 38.64 29.59 24.03
CA GLY A 263 38.50 30.55 25.13
C GLY A 263 39.41 30.26 26.32
N ARG A 264 40.74 30.24 26.10
CA ARG A 264 41.75 30.28 27.18
C ARG A 264 42.80 31.33 26.90
#